data_AF-A0A7W1GW52-F1
#
_entry.id   AF-A0A7W1GW52-F1
#
_cell.length_a   1.000
_cell.length_b   1.000
_cell.length_c   1.000
_cell.angle_alpha   90.00
_cell.angle_beta   90.00
_cell.angle_gamma   90.00
#
_symmetry.space_group_name_H-M   'P 1'
#
loop_
_entity.id
_entity.type
_entity.pdbx_description
1 polymer ?
#
loop_
_entity_poly.entity_id
_entity_poly.type
_entity_poly.pdbx_seq_one_letter_code
_entity_poly.pdbx_strand_id
1 'polypeptide(L)'
;MNILEKRIGSQVQFWSLLGPFIILSSIAILLFKMSSHWYLPVSVLIGIPLCVKWKMKGLAAALTFLATLSIISFPSLELSELYWHVGMGMATALSFVILTLSLEEVQSIVKKIQVESQGRLENFQHIDEKLKTLEQVWEQERESFTIQLQELSQSLVKSKEEKQTFHKLVFLAKDELIALRNQHEALLQDLFYKKQQIAQFHERMEENDVTIQSFVNSVPEKQIEKLTQEIFKYEEQIAECKKVRIHAEDSLKVQKTQTESLEIQLQQSISRDSERQLEINQREHECNSLKAYAHHLELQIETLTHEKGTFTSTSTLLQDEYRRLQMLEVGLKDQVTKYEDQVQRLSMVIAEKENELKFERNQKNELKSTLDQQEETLIKHKESFSQETKGVMDRLIQSKEIELLAIKDHCHELSEQLEHKNKDIKFLEDQYRKLESEHRAAKFDLEIKQKHLSKKRELESRIPYTEGNNRKIESMYIQLKEQFQEKSDTLDKTRQELFVTQEQLLSLQKELEEKQIYQQTEEELLLQEELNFTASELEKVEKQYHQEVDELHAIIKKLL
;
A
#
# COMPACT_ATOMS: atom_id res chain seq x y z
N MET A 1 -8.19 -14.14 -4.17
CA MET A 1 -7.74 -15.35 -4.90
C MET A 1 -8.77 -16.43 -4.60
N ASN A 2 -9.44 -16.94 -5.64
CA ASN A 2 -10.80 -17.46 -5.52
C ASN A 2 -10.86 -18.87 -4.91
N ILE A 3 -11.83 -19.09 -4.03
CA ILE A 3 -12.15 -20.39 -3.39
C ILE A 3 -12.24 -21.54 -4.41
N LEU A 4 -12.65 -21.23 -5.64
CA LEU A 4 -12.69 -22.14 -6.79
C LEU A 4 -11.31 -22.68 -7.20
N GLU A 5 -10.26 -21.86 -7.19
CA GLU A 5 -8.89 -22.32 -7.52
C GLU A 5 -8.37 -23.26 -6.45
N LYS A 6 -8.67 -22.97 -5.17
CA LYS A 6 -8.29 -23.84 -4.05
C LYS A 6 -9.00 -25.20 -4.16
N ARG A 7 -10.29 -25.20 -4.52
CA ARG A 7 -11.08 -26.43 -4.72
C ARG A 7 -10.57 -27.25 -5.91
N ILE A 8 -10.33 -26.62 -7.06
CA ILE A 8 -9.79 -27.29 -8.26
C ILE A 8 -8.38 -27.83 -7.98
N GLY A 9 -7.54 -27.06 -7.28
CA GLY A 9 -6.21 -27.49 -6.86
C GLY A 9 -6.26 -28.73 -5.96
N SER A 10 -7.15 -28.75 -4.96
CA SER A 10 -7.31 -29.92 -4.08
C SER A 10 -7.82 -31.16 -4.81
N GLN A 11 -8.73 -30.99 -5.78
CA GLN A 11 -9.24 -32.11 -6.58
C GLN A 11 -8.14 -32.69 -7.46
N VAL A 12 -7.36 -31.83 -8.13
CA VAL A 12 -6.26 -32.32 -8.99
C VAL A 12 -5.15 -32.97 -8.17
N GLN A 13 -4.82 -32.42 -6.99
CA GLN A 13 -3.88 -33.06 -6.07
C GLN A 13 -4.36 -34.46 -5.67
N PHE A 14 -5.64 -34.60 -5.32
CA PHE A 14 -6.23 -35.90 -5.01
C PHE A 14 -6.12 -36.89 -6.18
N TRP A 15 -6.51 -36.51 -7.38
CA TRP A 15 -6.45 -37.38 -8.57
C TRP A 15 -5.01 -37.74 -8.97
N SER A 16 -4.07 -36.80 -8.83
CA SER A 16 -2.65 -37.04 -9.10
C SER A 16 -2.01 -38.03 -8.12
N LEU A 17 -2.54 -38.13 -6.90
CA LEU A 17 -2.05 -39.02 -5.85
C LEU A 17 -2.77 -40.38 -5.89
N LEU A 18 -4.02 -40.41 -6.34
CA LEU A 18 -4.84 -41.61 -6.46
C LEU A 18 -4.26 -42.62 -7.45
N GLY A 19 -3.77 -42.17 -8.61
CA GLY A 19 -3.15 -43.04 -9.62
C GLY A 19 -1.96 -43.86 -9.07
N PRO A 20 -0.90 -43.21 -8.57
CA PRO A 20 0.22 -43.88 -7.92
C PRO A 20 -0.19 -44.77 -6.73
N PHE A 21 -1.19 -44.35 -5.95
CA PHE A 21 -1.69 -45.14 -4.83
C PHE A 21 -2.35 -46.45 -5.30
N ILE A 22 -3.21 -46.42 -6.32
CA ILE A 22 -3.83 -47.63 -6.88
C ILE A 22 -2.75 -48.56 -7.46
N ILE A 23 -1.71 -48.01 -8.10
CA ILE A 23 -0.59 -48.79 -8.62
C ILE A 23 0.19 -49.45 -7.49
N LEU A 24 0.53 -48.72 -6.43
CA LEU A 24 1.21 -49.25 -5.25
C LEU A 24 0.37 -50.32 -4.55
N SER A 25 -0.94 -50.11 -4.40
CA SER A 25 -1.86 -51.10 -3.84
C SER A 25 -1.93 -52.35 -4.72
N SER A 26 -1.92 -52.18 -6.04
CA SER A 26 -1.91 -53.30 -6.99
C SER A 26 -0.60 -54.10 -6.88
N ILE A 27 0.55 -53.43 -6.80
CA ILE A 27 1.85 -54.07 -6.54
C ILE A 27 1.84 -54.80 -5.19
N ALA A 28 1.31 -54.18 -4.13
CA ALA A 28 1.23 -54.80 -2.80
C ALA A 28 0.40 -56.08 -2.82
N ILE A 29 -0.77 -56.07 -3.47
CA ILE A 29 -1.63 -57.25 -3.65
C ILE A 29 -0.89 -58.34 -4.43
N LEU A 30 -0.13 -57.97 -5.47
CA LEU A 30 0.70 -58.92 -6.24
C LEU A 30 1.81 -59.55 -5.38
N LEU A 31 2.45 -58.77 -4.51
CA LEU A 31 3.48 -59.26 -3.58
C LEU A 31 2.91 -60.21 -2.53
N PHE A 32 1.73 -59.92 -1.98
CA PHE A 32 1.09 -60.75 -0.95
C PHE A 32 0.62 -62.11 -1.48
N LYS A 33 0.15 -62.19 -2.73
CA LYS A 33 -0.31 -63.46 -3.30
C LYS A 33 0.84 -64.40 -3.70
N MET A 34 2.09 -63.93 -3.69
CA MET A 34 3.29 -64.71 -3.99
C MET A 34 3.16 -65.55 -5.28
N SER A 35 2.43 -65.03 -6.28
CA SER A 35 2.20 -65.76 -7.53
C SER A 35 3.48 -65.77 -8.37
N SER A 36 3.78 -66.88 -9.04
CA SER A 36 4.95 -67.04 -9.93
C SER A 36 4.97 -66.13 -11.16
N HIS A 37 3.96 -65.27 -11.32
CA HIS A 37 3.71 -64.48 -12.52
C HIS A 37 4.33 -63.08 -12.43
N TRP A 38 5.62 -63.01 -12.76
CA TRP A 38 6.44 -61.80 -12.70
C TRP A 38 6.10 -60.72 -13.75
N TYR A 39 5.27 -61.03 -14.75
CA TYR A 39 5.01 -60.13 -15.87
C TYR A 39 4.23 -58.86 -15.49
N LEU A 40 3.35 -58.92 -14.48
CA LEU A 40 2.58 -57.76 -14.00
C LEU A 40 3.46 -56.72 -13.27
N PRO A 41 4.31 -57.10 -12.31
CA PRO A 41 5.26 -56.15 -11.73
C PRO A 41 6.20 -55.54 -12.77
N VAL A 42 6.68 -56.32 -13.74
CA VAL A 42 7.56 -55.82 -14.82
C VAL A 42 6.82 -54.86 -15.75
N SER A 43 5.56 -55.13 -16.10
CA SER A 43 4.76 -54.22 -16.92
C SER A 43 4.49 -52.90 -16.21
N VAL A 44 4.26 -52.92 -14.89
CA VAL A 44 4.12 -51.71 -14.07
C VAL A 44 5.43 -50.93 -13.98
N LEU A 45 6.55 -51.61 -13.73
CA LEU A 45 7.88 -50.99 -13.61
C LEU A 45 8.29 -50.24 -14.88
N ILE A 46 7.98 -50.80 -16.05
CA ILE A 46 8.30 -50.20 -17.35
C ILE A 46 7.20 -49.22 -17.80
N GLY A 47 5.94 -49.53 -17.48
CA GLY A 47 4.76 -48.76 -17.89
C GLY A 47 4.68 -47.38 -17.23
N ILE A 48 5.01 -47.25 -15.94
CA ILE A 48 4.98 -45.96 -15.24
C ILE A 48 5.93 -44.93 -15.90
N PRO A 49 7.23 -45.21 -16.11
CA PRO A 49 8.12 -44.28 -16.80
C PRO A 49 7.66 -43.91 -18.22
N LEU A 50 7.09 -44.86 -18.95
CA LEU A 50 6.54 -44.63 -20.28
C LEU A 50 5.38 -43.62 -20.24
N CYS A 51 4.41 -43.83 -19.34
CA CYS A 51 3.27 -42.93 -19.15
C CYS A 51 3.72 -41.53 -18.72
N VAL A 52 4.69 -41.42 -17.81
CA VAL A 52 5.23 -40.12 -17.34
C VAL A 52 5.97 -39.38 -18.45
N LYS A 53 6.84 -40.06 -19.21
CA LYS A 53 7.70 -39.41 -20.20
C LYS A 53 6.97 -39.06 -21.50
N TRP A 54 6.05 -39.91 -21.95
CA TRP A 54 5.42 -39.80 -23.27
C TRP A 54 3.90 -39.57 -23.26
N LYS A 55 3.30 -39.37 -22.08
CA LYS A 55 1.88 -39.01 -21.91
C LYS A 55 0.94 -40.00 -22.62
N MET A 56 -0.02 -39.51 -23.41
CA MET A 56 -0.95 -40.35 -24.19
C MET A 56 -0.26 -41.34 -25.13
N LYS A 57 0.89 -40.97 -25.71
CA LYS A 57 1.70 -41.91 -26.52
C LYS A 57 2.34 -42.98 -25.63
N GLY A 58 2.76 -42.58 -24.43
CA GLY A 58 3.27 -43.46 -23.39
C GLY A 58 2.22 -44.44 -22.87
N LEU A 59 0.99 -43.99 -22.65
CA LEU A 59 -0.16 -44.81 -22.27
C LEU A 59 -0.43 -45.89 -23.32
N ALA A 60 -0.51 -45.51 -24.59
CA ALA A 60 -0.72 -46.45 -25.68
C ALA A 60 0.40 -47.50 -25.74
N ALA A 61 1.67 -47.09 -25.55
CA ALA A 61 2.82 -47.98 -25.50
C ALA A 61 2.77 -48.91 -24.27
N ALA A 62 2.42 -48.40 -23.09
CA ALA A 62 2.31 -49.17 -21.85
C ALA A 62 1.17 -50.20 -21.90
N LEU A 63 0.01 -49.82 -22.45
CA LEU A 63 -1.13 -50.73 -22.66
C LEU A 63 -0.80 -51.82 -23.67
N THR A 64 -0.10 -51.46 -24.75
CA THR A 64 0.34 -52.43 -25.76
C THR A 64 1.34 -53.41 -25.15
N PHE A 65 2.29 -52.93 -24.35
CA PHE A 65 3.27 -53.77 -23.63
C PHE A 65 2.61 -54.69 -22.60
N LEU A 66 1.62 -54.19 -21.84
CA LEU A 66 0.84 -54.99 -20.91
C LEU A 66 0.03 -56.07 -21.63
N ALA A 67 -0.60 -55.74 -22.76
CA ALA A 67 -1.38 -56.67 -23.57
C ALA A 67 -0.49 -57.77 -24.17
N THR A 68 0.68 -57.43 -24.72
CA THR A 68 1.60 -58.42 -25.29
C THR A 68 2.13 -59.39 -24.23
N LEU A 69 2.53 -58.89 -23.05
CA LEU A 69 2.94 -59.73 -21.94
C LEU A 69 1.82 -60.63 -21.42
N SER A 70 0.58 -60.12 -21.40
CA SER A 70 -0.60 -60.91 -21.00
C SER A 70 -0.90 -62.04 -21.99
N ILE A 71 -0.80 -61.77 -23.30
CA ILE A 71 -1.00 -62.78 -24.35
C ILE A 71 0.09 -63.87 -24.28
N ILE A 72 1.35 -63.48 -24.07
CA ILE A 72 2.48 -64.43 -23.95
C ILE A 72 2.33 -65.32 -22.71
N SER A 73 1.80 -64.76 -21.61
CA SER A 73 1.64 -65.48 -20.33
C SER A 73 0.35 -66.32 -20.25
N PHE A 74 -0.60 -66.10 -21.16
CA PHE A 74 -1.91 -66.76 -21.17
C PHE A 74 -1.83 -68.30 -21.21
N PRO A 75 -0.95 -68.95 -22.00
CA PRO A 75 -0.91 -70.41 -22.09
C PRO A 75 -0.43 -71.12 -20.81
N SER A 76 0.27 -70.41 -19.92
CA SER A 76 0.83 -70.97 -18.67
C SER A 76 -0.12 -70.89 -17.47
N LEU A 77 -1.33 -70.36 -17.64
CA LEU A 77 -2.26 -70.08 -16.54
C LEU A 77 -3.33 -71.18 -16.41
N GLU A 78 -3.61 -71.58 -15.17
CA GLU A 78 -4.78 -72.40 -14.85
C GLU A 78 -6.09 -71.59 -14.99
N LEU A 79 -7.20 -72.24 -15.36
CA LEU A 79 -8.49 -71.57 -15.60
C LEU A 79 -9.00 -70.77 -14.39
N SER A 80 -8.71 -71.22 -13.17
CA SER A 80 -9.08 -70.54 -11.92
C SER A 80 -8.31 -69.24 -11.73
N GLU A 81 -7.05 -69.19 -12.14
CA GLU A 81 -6.18 -68.01 -12.04
C GLU A 81 -6.48 -67.00 -13.17
N LEU A 82 -6.99 -67.47 -14.30
CA LEU A 82 -7.25 -66.65 -15.49
C LEU A 82 -8.11 -65.41 -15.19
N TYR A 83 -9.22 -65.59 -14.47
CA TYR A 83 -10.11 -64.48 -14.10
C TYR A 83 -9.42 -63.46 -13.19
N TRP A 84 -8.58 -63.95 -12.28
CA TRP A 84 -7.80 -63.10 -11.39
C TRP A 84 -6.76 -62.29 -12.16
N HIS A 85 -6.04 -62.91 -13.11
CA HIS A 85 -5.05 -62.24 -13.95
C HIS A 85 -5.68 -61.20 -14.88
N VAL A 86 -6.85 -61.51 -15.46
CA VAL A 86 -7.60 -60.54 -16.28
C VAL A 86 -8.06 -59.36 -15.42
N GLY A 87 -8.55 -59.61 -14.20
CA GLY A 87 -8.93 -58.56 -13.26
C GLY A 87 -7.74 -57.66 -12.87
N MET A 88 -6.60 -58.25 -12.52
CA MET A 88 -5.38 -57.49 -12.20
C MET A 88 -4.81 -56.75 -13.40
N GLY A 89 -4.85 -57.35 -14.59
CA GLY A 89 -4.46 -56.70 -15.84
C GLY A 89 -5.35 -55.49 -16.17
N MET A 90 -6.67 -55.61 -16.02
CA MET A 90 -7.61 -54.51 -16.22
C MET A 90 -7.42 -53.40 -15.17
N ALA A 91 -7.23 -53.74 -13.89
CA ALA A 91 -6.92 -52.78 -12.84
C ALA A 91 -5.62 -52.02 -13.13
N THR A 92 -4.59 -52.73 -13.61
CA THR A 92 -3.31 -52.13 -14.01
C THR A 92 -3.47 -51.20 -15.22
N ALA A 93 -4.24 -51.62 -16.22
CA ALA A 93 -4.55 -50.81 -17.39
C ALA A 93 -5.30 -49.51 -17.01
N LEU A 94 -6.34 -49.62 -16.17
CA LEU A 94 -7.07 -48.46 -15.63
C LEU A 94 -6.15 -47.54 -14.83
N SER A 95 -5.23 -48.10 -14.06
CA SER A 95 -4.25 -47.32 -13.30
C SER A 95 -3.32 -46.50 -14.20
N PHE A 96 -2.89 -47.05 -15.35
CA PHE A 96 -2.13 -46.28 -16.34
C PHE A 96 -2.95 -45.15 -16.97
N VAL A 97 -4.24 -45.39 -17.25
CA VAL A 97 -5.15 -44.35 -17.76
C VAL A 97 -5.31 -43.22 -16.76
N ILE A 98 -5.61 -43.53 -15.49
CA ILE A 98 -5.76 -42.54 -14.41
C ILE A 98 -4.45 -41.76 -14.21
N LEU A 99 -3.32 -42.45 -14.17
CA LEU A 99 -2.01 -41.80 -14.05
C LEU A 99 -1.73 -40.84 -15.20
N THR A 100 -2.04 -41.23 -16.44
CA THR A 100 -1.76 -40.38 -17.61
C THR A 100 -2.67 -39.16 -17.65
N LEU A 101 -3.98 -39.32 -17.40
CA LEU A 101 -4.94 -38.22 -17.38
C LEU A 101 -4.64 -37.23 -16.25
N SER A 102 -4.32 -37.73 -15.06
CA SER A 102 -3.96 -36.86 -13.93
C SER A 102 -2.69 -36.05 -14.19
N LEU A 103 -1.67 -36.62 -14.85
CA LEU A 103 -0.47 -35.88 -15.24
C LEU A 103 -0.75 -34.80 -16.29
N GLU A 104 -1.67 -35.05 -17.22
CA GLU A 104 -2.06 -34.07 -18.24
C GLU A 104 -2.83 -32.88 -17.62
N GLU A 105 -3.76 -33.15 -16.70
CA GLU A 105 -4.46 -32.13 -15.94
C GLU A 105 -3.50 -31.29 -15.08
N VAL A 106 -2.62 -31.94 -14.32
CA VAL A 106 -1.59 -31.25 -13.50
C VAL A 106 -0.74 -30.35 -14.37
N GLN A 107 -0.26 -30.83 -15.53
CA GLN A 107 0.56 -30.01 -16.40
C GLN A 107 -0.20 -28.83 -17.01
N SER A 108 -1.48 -29.01 -17.36
CA SER A 108 -2.34 -27.92 -17.84
C SER A 108 -2.49 -26.83 -16.77
N ILE A 109 -2.72 -27.23 -15.53
CA ILE A 109 -2.81 -26.31 -14.39
C ILE A 109 -1.48 -25.60 -14.13
N VAL A 110 -0.37 -26.34 -14.13
CA VAL A 110 0.97 -25.74 -13.97
C VAL A 110 1.24 -24.71 -15.07
N LYS A 111 0.90 -25.00 -16.33
CA LYS A 111 1.01 -24.03 -17.43
C LYS A 111 0.12 -22.81 -17.21
N LYS A 112 -1.12 -23.00 -16.76
CA LYS A 112 -2.04 -21.89 -16.46
C LYS A 112 -1.49 -21.00 -15.36
N ILE A 113 -1.00 -21.59 -14.27
CA ILE A 113 -0.33 -20.88 -13.17
C ILE A 113 0.94 -20.18 -13.65
N GLN A 114 1.72 -20.81 -14.54
CA GLN A 114 2.92 -20.20 -15.09
C GLN A 114 2.60 -19.00 -15.99
N VAL A 115 1.59 -19.10 -16.86
CA VAL A 115 1.14 -17.98 -17.70
C VAL A 115 0.55 -16.85 -16.83
N GLU A 116 -0.23 -17.19 -15.81
CA GLU A 116 -0.79 -16.20 -14.90
C GLU A 116 0.29 -15.51 -14.06
N SER A 117 1.28 -16.26 -13.55
CA SER A 117 2.40 -15.69 -12.81
C SER A 117 3.30 -14.83 -13.71
N GLN A 118 3.51 -15.22 -14.98
CA GLN A 118 4.18 -14.37 -15.97
C GLN A 118 3.37 -13.09 -16.24
N GLY A 119 2.06 -13.17 -16.44
CA GLY A 119 1.22 -11.99 -16.63
C GLY A 119 1.17 -11.07 -15.40
N ARG A 120 1.19 -11.64 -14.18
CA ARG A 120 1.34 -10.85 -12.94
C ARG A 120 2.71 -10.19 -12.87
N LEU A 121 3.77 -10.89 -13.24
CA LEU A 121 5.13 -10.34 -13.25
C LEU A 121 5.28 -9.22 -14.29
N GLU A 122 4.71 -9.37 -15.48
CA GLU A 122 4.68 -8.32 -16.51
C GLU A 122 3.87 -7.11 -16.02
N ASN A 123 2.74 -7.31 -15.35
CA ASN A 123 1.99 -6.22 -14.71
C ASN A 123 2.82 -5.53 -13.62
N PHE A 124 3.57 -6.27 -12.80
CA PHE A 124 4.48 -5.68 -11.82
C PHE A 124 5.60 -4.88 -12.49
N GLN A 125 6.18 -5.37 -13.58
CA GLN A 125 7.18 -4.63 -14.35
C GLN A 125 6.59 -3.35 -14.95
N HIS A 126 5.36 -3.40 -15.47
CA HIS A 126 4.70 -2.23 -16.02
C HIS A 126 4.36 -1.18 -14.93
N ILE A 127 4.00 -1.62 -13.72
CA ILE A 127 3.81 -0.72 -12.57
C ILE A 127 5.15 -0.09 -12.14
N ASP A 128 6.24 -0.86 -12.12
CA ASP A 128 7.59 -0.35 -11.80
C ASP A 128 8.07 0.69 -12.84
N GLU A 129 7.83 0.44 -14.13
CA GLU A 129 8.10 1.42 -15.19
C GLU A 129 7.27 2.71 -15.00
N LYS A 130 5.97 2.58 -14.70
CA LYS A 130 5.12 3.75 -14.40
C LYS A 130 5.61 4.53 -13.18
N LEU A 131 6.01 3.83 -12.11
CA LEU A 131 6.56 4.47 -10.92
C LEU A 131 7.86 5.23 -11.25
N LYS A 132 8.76 4.66 -12.05
CA LYS A 132 9.97 5.36 -12.51
C LYS A 132 9.65 6.59 -13.35
N THR A 133 8.64 6.52 -14.23
CA THR A 133 8.23 7.71 -15.00
C THR A 133 7.65 8.81 -14.11
N LEU A 134 6.86 8.44 -13.09
CA LEU A 134 6.32 9.39 -12.12
C LEU A 134 7.44 10.01 -11.27
N GLU A 135 8.42 9.22 -10.86
CA GLU A 135 9.61 9.68 -10.12
C GLU A 135 10.41 10.69 -10.95
N GLN A 136 10.63 10.42 -12.24
CA GLN A 136 11.29 11.37 -13.15
C GLN A 136 10.53 12.67 -13.34
N VAL A 137 9.20 12.59 -13.50
CA VAL A 137 8.35 13.80 -13.61
C VAL A 137 8.43 14.61 -12.32
N TRP A 138 8.38 13.94 -11.17
CA TRP A 138 8.49 14.61 -9.87
C TRP A 138 9.87 15.28 -9.68
N GLU A 139 10.96 14.63 -10.10
CA GLU A 139 12.30 15.24 -10.07
C GLU A 139 12.39 16.47 -10.98
N GLN A 140 11.82 16.42 -12.18
CA GLN A 140 11.77 17.56 -13.10
C GLN A 140 10.95 18.72 -12.53
N GLU A 141 9.78 18.43 -11.93
CA GLU A 141 8.97 19.45 -11.26
C GLU A 141 9.74 20.06 -10.09
N ARG A 142 10.41 19.24 -9.27
CA ARG A 142 11.23 19.72 -8.14
C ARG A 142 12.37 20.63 -8.60
N GLU A 143 13.06 20.27 -9.68
CA GLU A 143 14.11 21.10 -10.26
C GLU A 143 13.52 22.43 -10.78
N SER A 144 12.39 22.39 -11.48
CA SER A 144 11.71 23.59 -11.97
C SER A 144 11.28 24.53 -10.84
N PHE A 145 10.74 24.00 -9.74
CA PHE A 145 10.38 24.79 -8.56
C PHE A 145 11.62 25.37 -7.87
N THR A 146 12.73 24.64 -7.86
CA THR A 146 14.00 25.14 -7.29
C THR A 146 14.53 26.32 -8.10
N ILE A 147 14.46 26.24 -9.44
CA ILE A 147 14.83 27.35 -10.34
C ILE A 147 13.91 28.55 -10.10
N GLN A 148 12.58 28.36 -10.06
CA GLN A 148 11.63 29.43 -9.77
C GLN A 148 11.87 30.09 -8.41
N LEU A 149 12.17 29.29 -7.37
CA LEU A 149 12.54 29.80 -6.05
C LEU A 149 13.84 30.62 -6.09
N GLN A 150 14.83 30.18 -6.87
CA GLN A 150 16.07 30.91 -7.04
C GLN A 150 15.86 32.24 -7.75
N GLU A 151 15.05 32.27 -8.81
CA GLU A 151 14.66 33.50 -9.53
C GLU A 151 13.87 34.47 -8.63
N LEU A 152 12.90 33.97 -7.86
CA LEU A 152 12.16 34.74 -6.86
C LEU A 152 13.08 35.29 -5.77
N SER A 153 14.07 34.50 -5.32
CA SER A 153 15.04 34.98 -4.35
C SER A 153 15.92 36.10 -4.92
N GLN A 154 16.36 35.98 -6.18
CA GLN A 154 17.15 36.99 -6.86
C GLN A 154 16.35 38.27 -7.11
N SER A 155 15.09 38.16 -7.52
CA SER A 155 14.21 39.31 -7.72
C SER A 155 13.93 40.04 -6.41
N LEU A 156 13.79 39.31 -5.29
CA LEU A 156 13.63 39.89 -3.97
C LEU A 156 14.90 40.60 -3.49
N VAL A 157 16.09 40.05 -3.77
CA VAL A 157 17.37 40.73 -3.52
C VAL A 157 17.48 42.01 -4.35
N LYS A 158 17.18 41.95 -5.64
CA LYS A 158 17.21 43.12 -6.54
C LYS A 158 16.23 44.20 -6.09
N SER A 159 15.00 43.84 -5.73
CA SER A 159 14.01 44.77 -5.20
C SER A 159 14.47 45.41 -3.88
N LYS A 160 15.18 44.65 -3.02
CA LYS A 160 15.78 45.19 -1.80
C LYS A 160 16.90 46.18 -2.10
N GLU A 161 17.75 45.91 -3.09
CA GLU A 161 18.78 46.83 -3.55
C GLU A 161 18.17 48.11 -4.15
N GLU A 162 17.15 47.99 -5.00
CA GLU A 162 16.40 49.12 -5.58
C GLU A 162 15.74 49.96 -4.48
N LYS A 163 15.18 49.34 -3.44
CA LYS A 163 14.64 50.06 -2.28
C LYS A 163 15.73 50.82 -1.53
N GLN A 164 16.93 50.25 -1.41
CA GLN A 164 18.06 50.93 -0.78
C GLN A 164 18.59 52.10 -1.64
N THR A 165 18.68 51.94 -2.96
CA THR A 165 19.08 53.02 -3.86
C THR A 165 18.05 54.14 -3.88
N PHE A 166 16.75 53.79 -3.90
CA PHE A 166 15.67 54.77 -3.77
C PHE A 166 15.76 55.54 -2.45
N HIS A 167 16.00 54.87 -1.32
CA HIS A 167 16.21 55.55 -0.04
C HIS A 167 17.41 56.51 -0.05
N LYS A 168 18.52 56.13 -0.70
CA LYS A 168 19.68 57.02 -0.88
C LYS A 168 19.34 58.24 -1.75
N LEU A 169 18.61 58.05 -2.85
CA LEU A 169 18.16 59.13 -3.72
C LEU A 169 17.22 60.10 -2.99
N VAL A 170 16.27 59.58 -2.21
CA VAL A 170 15.37 60.41 -1.38
C VAL A 170 16.17 61.23 -0.36
N PHE A 171 17.22 60.64 0.24
CA PHE A 171 18.09 61.35 1.17
C PHE A 171 18.89 62.47 0.47
N LEU A 172 19.48 62.18 -0.69
CA LEU A 172 20.21 63.18 -1.49
C LEU A 172 19.29 64.32 -1.96
N ALA A 173 18.10 64.01 -2.46
CA ALA A 173 17.11 65.02 -2.86
C ALA A 173 16.65 65.88 -1.68
N LYS A 174 16.52 65.29 -0.49
CA LYS A 174 16.23 66.03 0.74
C LYS A 174 17.38 66.98 1.10
N ASP A 175 18.62 66.54 1.01
CA ASP A 175 19.79 67.37 1.29
C ASP A 175 19.94 68.51 0.26
N GLU A 176 19.68 68.25 -1.02
CA GLU A 176 19.64 69.29 -2.06
C GLU A 176 18.54 70.32 -1.80
N LEU A 177 17.33 69.89 -1.42
CA LEU A 177 16.25 70.80 -1.06
C LEU A 177 16.61 71.67 0.16
N ILE A 178 17.31 71.11 1.15
CA ILE A 178 17.81 71.87 2.30
C ILE A 178 18.87 72.87 1.85
N ALA A 179 19.81 72.47 0.98
CA ALA A 179 20.83 73.36 0.44
C ALA A 179 20.23 74.51 -0.38
N LEU A 180 19.25 74.21 -1.23
CA LEU A 180 18.54 75.19 -2.06
C LEU A 180 17.73 76.16 -1.21
N ARG A 181 17.07 75.66 -0.15
CA ARG A 181 16.39 76.49 0.84
C ARG A 181 17.38 77.43 1.54
N ASN A 182 18.53 76.93 1.97
CA ASN A 182 19.55 77.75 2.62
C ASN A 182 20.11 78.83 1.66
N GLN A 183 20.31 78.50 0.38
CA GLN A 183 20.68 79.48 -0.65
C GLN A 183 19.59 80.54 -0.83
N HIS A 184 18.31 80.14 -0.86
CA HIS A 184 17.19 81.06 -0.96
C HIS A 184 17.09 81.98 0.28
N GLU A 185 17.28 81.45 1.49
CA GLU A 185 17.35 82.25 2.72
C GLU A 185 18.53 83.26 2.68
N ALA A 186 19.70 82.86 2.17
CA ALA A 186 20.84 83.75 2.00
C ALA A 186 20.58 84.87 0.96
N LEU A 187 19.96 84.54 -0.17
CA LEU A 187 19.55 85.52 -1.19
C LEU A 187 18.49 86.49 -0.66
N LEU A 188 17.54 86.01 0.16
CA LEU A 188 16.57 86.86 0.84
C LEU A 188 17.25 87.84 1.81
N GLN A 189 18.24 87.38 2.57
CA GLN A 189 19.03 88.25 3.44
C GLN A 189 19.81 89.30 2.65
N ASP A 190 20.44 88.92 1.53
CA ASP A 190 21.18 89.86 0.69
C ASP A 190 20.25 90.88 0.02
N LEU A 191 19.07 90.45 -0.46
CA LEU A 191 18.02 91.35 -0.95
C LEU A 191 17.55 92.33 0.13
N PHE A 192 17.41 91.87 1.37
CA PHE A 192 17.05 92.73 2.49
C PHE A 192 18.14 93.79 2.74
N TYR A 193 19.41 93.38 2.71
CA TYR A 193 20.55 94.28 2.88
C TYR A 193 20.66 95.29 1.71
N LYS A 194 20.48 94.83 0.47
CA LYS A 194 20.45 95.71 -0.71
C LYS A 194 19.28 96.68 -0.69
N LYS A 195 18.10 96.24 -0.25
CA LYS A 195 16.93 97.11 -0.06
C LYS A 195 17.22 98.18 0.99
N GLN A 196 17.91 97.84 2.07
CA GLN A 196 18.35 98.80 3.08
C GLN A 196 19.39 99.79 2.51
N GLN A 197 20.35 99.34 1.71
CA GLN A 197 21.29 100.22 1.00
C GLN A 197 20.56 101.16 0.03
N ILE A 198 19.58 100.67 -0.73
CA ILE A 198 18.78 101.49 -1.65
C ILE A 198 18.00 102.56 -0.87
N ALA A 199 17.41 102.22 0.28
CA ALA A 199 16.75 103.19 1.13
C ALA A 199 17.71 104.30 1.61
N GLN A 200 18.93 103.93 2.02
CA GLN A 200 19.97 104.90 2.40
C GLN A 200 20.45 105.75 1.21
N PHE A 201 20.55 105.18 0.01
CA PHE A 201 20.87 105.95 -1.20
C PHE A 201 19.73 106.88 -1.62
N HIS A 202 18.48 106.47 -1.43
CA HIS A 202 17.32 107.30 -1.72
C HIS A 202 17.27 108.52 -0.78
N GLU A 203 17.56 108.32 0.50
CA GLU A 203 17.69 109.40 1.49
C GLU A 203 18.82 110.40 1.12
N ARG A 204 19.97 109.91 0.63
CA ARG A 204 21.06 110.76 0.11
C ARG A 204 20.72 111.47 -1.21
N MET A 205 19.90 110.86 -2.06
CA MET A 205 19.44 111.47 -3.31
C MET A 205 18.43 112.58 -3.03
N GLU A 206 17.54 112.40 -2.05
CA GLU A 206 16.63 113.45 -1.57
C GLU A 206 17.41 114.63 -0.95
N GLU A 207 18.51 114.40 -0.22
CA GLU A 207 19.42 115.47 0.24
C GLU A 207 20.11 116.21 -0.93
N ASN A 208 20.50 115.50 -2.00
CA ASN A 208 21.14 116.11 -3.16
C ASN A 208 20.17 116.87 -4.07
N ASP A 209 18.91 116.42 -4.22
CA ASP A 209 17.88 117.14 -4.97
C ASP A 209 17.49 118.47 -4.31
N VAL A 210 17.54 118.56 -2.97
CA VAL A 210 17.40 119.83 -2.23
C VAL A 210 18.57 120.77 -2.49
N THR A 211 19.76 120.24 -2.80
CA THR A 211 20.94 121.06 -3.13
C THR A 211 20.90 121.56 -4.58
N ILE A 212 20.38 120.77 -5.52
CA ILE A 212 20.30 121.12 -6.96
C ILE A 212 19.14 122.08 -7.27
N GLN A 213 18.07 122.10 -6.46
CA GLN A 213 17.00 123.11 -6.56
C GLN A 213 17.38 124.52 -6.05
N SER A 214 18.58 124.72 -5.48
CA SER A 214 19.09 126.03 -5.04
C SER A 214 20.07 126.70 -6.01
N PHE A 215 20.38 126.09 -7.18
CA PHE A 215 21.41 126.57 -8.11
C PHE A 215 20.93 126.98 -9.52
N VAL A 216 19.62 126.92 -9.79
CA VAL A 216 19.03 127.36 -11.07
C VAL A 216 17.93 128.37 -10.80
N ASN A 217 18.30 129.65 -10.68
CA ASN A 217 17.54 130.84 -11.11
C ASN A 217 18.18 132.13 -10.56
N SER A 218 18.92 132.87 -11.40
CA SER A 218 18.80 134.33 -11.55
C SER A 218 19.92 134.92 -12.43
N VAL A 219 19.54 135.36 -13.63
CA VAL A 219 20.16 136.49 -14.34
C VAL A 219 19.32 137.73 -14.01
N PRO A 220 19.92 138.91 -13.90
CA PRO A 220 19.38 139.99 -14.72
C PRO A 220 20.46 140.85 -15.41
N GLU A 221 20.13 141.20 -16.65
CA GLU A 221 20.71 142.26 -17.46
C GLU A 221 20.57 143.63 -16.78
N LYS A 222 21.64 144.44 -16.86
CA LYS A 222 21.59 145.89 -17.14
C LYS A 222 23.00 146.47 -17.18
N GLN A 223 23.44 146.83 -18.39
CA GLN A 223 24.37 147.92 -18.77
C GLN A 223 25.20 147.48 -19.99
N ILE A 224 24.99 148.13 -21.14
CA ILE A 224 25.99 148.75 -22.03
C ILE A 224 25.20 149.41 -23.18
N GLU A 225 24.31 150.31 -22.77
CA GLU A 225 23.74 151.35 -23.62
C GLU A 225 24.67 152.56 -23.47
N LYS A 226 25.85 152.51 -24.09
CA LYS A 226 26.83 153.62 -24.09
C LYS A 226 27.96 153.52 -25.13
N LEU A 227 27.75 152.77 -26.22
CA LEU A 227 28.68 152.73 -27.37
C LEU A 227 27.98 152.99 -28.72
N THR A 228 26.74 153.47 -28.69
CA THR A 228 25.89 153.62 -29.89
C THR A 228 25.84 155.06 -30.43
N GLN A 229 26.55 156.02 -29.83
CA GLN A 229 26.39 157.45 -30.20
C GLN A 229 27.65 158.18 -30.74
N GLU A 230 28.77 157.49 -30.98
CA GLU A 230 29.94 158.12 -31.63
C GLU A 230 30.23 157.60 -33.06
N ILE A 231 29.50 156.61 -33.56
CA ILE A 231 29.73 156.03 -34.90
C ILE A 231 28.96 156.78 -36.00
N PHE A 232 28.05 157.70 -35.65
CA PHE A 232 27.22 158.47 -36.60
C PHE A 232 27.92 159.66 -37.28
N LYS A 233 29.25 159.81 -37.11
CA LYS A 233 30.00 160.91 -37.76
C LYS A 233 30.98 160.49 -38.85
N TYR A 234 31.06 159.21 -39.19
CA TYR A 234 31.92 158.73 -40.28
C TYR A 234 31.23 157.70 -41.18
N GLU A 235 29.98 157.99 -41.56
CA GLU A 235 29.33 157.26 -42.66
C GLU A 235 29.68 157.79 -44.05
N GLU A 236 30.09 159.04 -44.24
CA GLU A 236 29.67 159.64 -45.53
C GLU A 236 30.66 159.65 -46.69
N GLN A 237 31.87 159.09 -46.63
CA GLN A 237 32.80 159.32 -47.77
C GLN A 237 33.58 158.16 -48.36
N ILE A 238 33.71 156.96 -47.76
CA ILE A 238 34.55 155.95 -48.40
C ILE A 238 33.95 154.54 -48.35
N ALA A 239 33.30 154.23 -49.47
CA ALA A 239 33.36 152.94 -50.16
C ALA A 239 32.20 151.95 -49.95
N GLU A 240 31.02 152.47 -50.25
CA GLU A 240 29.83 151.89 -50.89
C GLU A 240 30.06 150.89 -52.06
N CYS A 241 31.22 150.24 -52.20
CA CYS A 241 31.47 149.24 -53.27
C CYS A 241 32.16 147.93 -52.81
N LYS A 242 32.36 147.69 -51.51
CA LYS A 242 32.92 146.40 -51.01
C LYS A 242 31.94 145.50 -50.23
N LYS A 243 30.75 145.99 -49.83
CA LYS A 243 29.80 145.24 -48.99
C LYS A 243 28.99 144.14 -49.71
N VAL A 244 28.87 144.16 -51.05
CA VAL A 244 28.09 143.14 -51.77
C VAL A 244 28.83 141.79 -51.91
N ARG A 245 30.17 141.76 -51.79
CA ARG A 245 30.95 140.53 -51.98
C ARG A 245 31.11 139.66 -50.72
N ILE A 246 31.13 140.26 -49.52
CA ILE A 246 31.30 139.52 -48.26
C ILE A 246 30.00 138.83 -47.84
N HIS A 247 28.84 139.39 -48.18
CA HIS A 247 27.54 138.80 -47.78
C HIS A 247 27.19 137.49 -48.52
N ALA A 248 27.77 137.26 -49.70
CA ALA A 248 27.60 136.00 -50.45
C ALA A 248 28.52 134.87 -49.93
N GLU A 249 29.72 135.18 -49.44
CA GLU A 249 30.67 134.18 -48.91
C GLU A 249 30.27 133.68 -47.51
N ASP A 250 29.66 134.53 -46.67
CA ASP A 250 29.17 134.12 -45.34
C ASP A 250 27.86 133.30 -45.43
N SER A 251 27.01 133.57 -46.41
CA SER A 251 25.80 132.75 -46.67
C SER A 251 26.14 131.33 -47.17
N LEU A 252 27.25 131.17 -47.90
CA LEU A 252 27.72 129.87 -48.39
C LEU A 252 28.34 129.00 -47.29
N LYS A 253 28.99 129.61 -46.29
CA LYS A 253 29.56 128.89 -45.12
C LYS A 253 28.46 128.41 -44.15
N VAL A 254 27.41 129.19 -43.97
CA VAL A 254 26.25 128.79 -43.15
C VAL A 254 25.49 127.63 -43.81
N GLN A 255 25.32 127.63 -45.14
CA GLN A 255 24.71 126.49 -45.83
C GLN A 255 25.58 125.22 -45.76
N LYS A 256 26.91 125.34 -45.85
CA LYS A 256 27.82 124.19 -45.81
C LYS A 256 27.88 123.53 -44.43
N THR A 257 27.89 124.32 -43.36
CA THR A 257 27.83 123.82 -41.98
C THR A 257 26.46 123.22 -41.65
N GLN A 258 25.38 123.75 -42.24
CA GLN A 258 24.04 123.16 -42.11
C GLN A 258 23.92 121.82 -42.85
N THR A 259 24.49 121.68 -44.06
CA THR A 259 24.54 120.39 -44.78
C THR A 259 25.41 119.36 -44.05
N GLU A 260 26.58 119.75 -43.51
CA GLU A 260 27.43 118.84 -42.74
C GLU A 260 26.74 118.40 -41.43
N SER A 261 25.97 119.28 -40.78
CA SER A 261 25.19 118.90 -39.58
C SER A 261 24.05 117.93 -39.88
N LEU A 262 23.37 118.09 -41.03
CA LEU A 262 22.29 117.20 -41.48
C LEU A 262 22.85 115.84 -41.93
N GLU A 263 24.02 115.82 -42.54
CA GLU A 263 24.72 114.60 -42.95
C GLU A 263 25.17 113.78 -41.73
N ILE A 264 25.67 114.44 -40.68
CA ILE A 264 25.98 113.80 -39.39
C ILE A 264 24.70 113.26 -38.72
N GLN A 265 23.59 114.01 -38.74
CA GLN A 265 22.32 113.52 -38.18
C GLN A 265 21.76 112.32 -38.96
N LEU A 266 21.89 112.32 -40.29
CA LEU A 266 21.46 111.21 -41.14
C LEU A 266 22.36 109.97 -40.93
N GLN A 267 23.67 110.15 -40.81
CA GLN A 267 24.60 109.06 -40.49
C GLN A 267 24.29 108.44 -39.11
N GLN A 268 23.94 109.27 -38.14
CA GLN A 268 23.52 108.82 -36.81
C GLN A 268 22.18 108.09 -36.83
N SER A 269 21.19 108.53 -37.63
CA SER A 269 19.92 107.81 -37.75
C SER A 269 20.11 106.46 -38.43
N ILE A 270 20.93 106.39 -39.48
CA ILE A 270 21.26 105.13 -40.17
C ILE A 270 21.97 104.15 -39.21
N SER A 271 22.88 104.64 -38.38
CA SER A 271 23.58 103.80 -37.39
C SER A 271 22.62 103.28 -36.31
N ARG A 272 21.70 104.12 -35.82
CA ARG A 272 20.67 103.70 -34.86
C ARG A 272 19.67 102.70 -35.46
N ASP A 273 19.30 102.87 -36.72
CA ASP A 273 18.39 101.94 -37.39
C ASP A 273 19.08 100.60 -37.69
N SER A 274 20.39 100.59 -38.01
CA SER A 274 21.14 99.34 -38.17
C SER A 274 21.32 98.59 -36.85
N GLU A 275 21.58 99.29 -35.74
CA GLU A 275 21.61 98.72 -34.39
C GLU A 275 20.26 98.12 -33.99
N ARG A 276 19.16 98.85 -34.24
CA ARG A 276 17.80 98.33 -34.02
C ARG A 276 17.49 97.10 -34.85
N GLN A 277 17.91 97.07 -36.11
CA GLN A 277 17.70 95.90 -36.96
C GLN A 277 18.49 94.68 -36.44
N LEU A 278 19.68 94.91 -35.90
CA LEU A 278 20.50 93.87 -35.29
C LEU A 278 19.87 93.33 -34.00
N GLU A 279 19.33 94.21 -33.15
CA GLU A 279 18.56 93.81 -31.95
C GLU A 279 17.29 93.04 -32.30
N ILE A 280 16.56 93.45 -33.34
CA ILE A 280 15.37 92.73 -33.83
C ILE A 280 15.77 91.32 -34.29
N ASN A 281 16.83 91.19 -35.08
CA ASN A 281 17.31 89.88 -35.54
C ASN A 281 17.78 89.00 -34.37
N GLN A 282 18.42 89.57 -33.36
CA GLN A 282 18.81 88.83 -32.14
C GLN A 282 17.58 88.34 -31.38
N ARG A 283 16.57 89.21 -31.18
CA ARG A 283 15.32 88.83 -30.51
C ARG A 283 14.51 87.80 -31.31
N GLU A 284 14.50 87.87 -32.63
CA GLU A 284 13.89 86.84 -33.46
C GLU A 284 14.61 85.50 -33.31
N HIS A 285 15.94 85.50 -33.25
CA HIS A 285 16.71 84.29 -33.03
C HIS A 285 16.47 83.69 -31.63
N GLU A 286 16.37 84.52 -30.60
CA GLU A 286 15.99 84.11 -29.23
C GLU A 286 14.55 83.58 -29.18
N CYS A 287 13.61 84.23 -29.87
CA CYS A 287 12.23 83.77 -29.93
C CYS A 287 12.13 82.40 -30.63
N ASN A 288 12.90 82.20 -31.71
CA ASN A 288 12.93 80.93 -32.42
C ASN A 288 13.61 79.81 -31.61
N SER A 289 14.68 80.11 -30.86
CA SER A 289 15.31 79.13 -29.97
C SER A 289 14.40 78.76 -28.80
N LEU A 290 13.67 79.72 -28.22
CA LEU A 290 12.67 79.48 -27.19
C LEU A 290 11.49 78.66 -27.71
N LYS A 291 11.02 78.89 -28.94
CA LYS A 291 9.98 78.07 -29.58
C LYS A 291 10.44 76.63 -29.80
N ALA A 292 11.67 76.44 -30.28
CA ALA A 292 12.25 75.11 -30.44
C ALA A 292 12.38 74.37 -29.09
N TYR A 293 12.78 75.09 -28.04
CA TYR A 293 12.86 74.55 -26.68
C TYR A 293 11.48 74.22 -26.10
N ALA A 294 10.48 75.08 -26.30
CA ALA A 294 9.10 74.81 -25.90
C ALA A 294 8.54 73.56 -26.60
N HIS A 295 8.78 73.42 -27.90
CA HIS A 295 8.35 72.24 -28.64
C HIS A 295 9.05 70.95 -28.17
N HIS A 296 10.35 71.02 -27.84
CA HIS A 296 11.06 69.90 -27.23
C HIS A 296 10.45 69.51 -25.86
N LEU A 297 10.09 70.50 -25.02
CA LEU A 297 9.44 70.24 -23.74
C LEU A 297 8.05 69.62 -23.92
N GLU A 298 7.26 70.06 -24.90
CA GLU A 298 5.97 69.43 -25.23
C GLU A 298 6.15 67.96 -25.62
N LEU A 299 7.13 67.66 -26.47
CA LEU A 299 7.42 66.29 -26.89
C LEU A 299 7.84 65.42 -25.69
N GLN A 300 8.62 65.98 -24.77
CA GLN A 300 9.05 65.29 -23.55
C GLN A 300 7.88 65.06 -22.57
N ILE A 301 6.94 66.00 -22.49
CA ILE A 301 5.69 65.80 -21.71
C ILE A 301 4.86 64.68 -22.34
N GLU A 302 4.74 64.66 -23.67
CA GLU A 302 3.98 63.63 -24.37
C GLU A 302 4.57 62.23 -24.14
N THR A 303 5.89 62.06 -24.26
CA THR A 303 6.56 60.78 -23.95
C THR A 303 6.36 60.38 -22.50
N LEU A 304 6.51 61.29 -21.54
CA LEU A 304 6.27 61.00 -20.12
C LEU A 304 4.82 60.64 -19.83
N THR A 305 3.84 61.27 -20.51
CA THR A 305 2.43 60.89 -20.37
C THR A 305 2.15 59.51 -20.95
N HIS A 306 2.79 59.14 -22.05
CA HIS A 306 2.69 57.80 -22.62
C HIS A 306 3.29 56.75 -21.68
N GLU A 307 4.50 56.98 -21.16
CA GLU A 307 5.16 56.12 -20.17
C GLU A 307 4.32 55.98 -18.90
N LYS A 308 3.74 57.08 -18.40
CA LYS A 308 2.82 57.01 -17.26
C LYS A 308 1.60 56.12 -17.57
N GLY A 309 1.06 56.19 -18.78
CA GLY A 309 -0.04 55.33 -19.24
C GLY A 309 0.34 53.85 -19.29
N THR A 310 1.53 53.52 -19.77
CA THR A 310 2.02 52.13 -19.81
C THR A 310 2.29 51.61 -18.40
N PHE A 311 2.92 52.40 -17.52
CA PHE A 311 3.12 52.04 -16.11
C PHE A 311 1.82 51.85 -15.34
N THR A 312 0.79 52.65 -15.63
CA THR A 312 -0.52 52.50 -14.99
C THR A 312 -1.16 51.18 -15.43
N SER A 313 -1.08 50.85 -16.72
CA SER A 313 -1.62 49.60 -17.28
C SER A 313 -0.89 48.36 -16.73
N THR A 314 0.44 48.40 -16.62
CA THR A 314 1.22 47.29 -16.05
C THR A 314 0.97 47.14 -14.56
N SER A 315 0.82 48.24 -13.81
CA SER A 315 0.45 48.22 -12.39
C SER A 315 -0.91 47.57 -12.17
N THR A 316 -1.92 47.89 -12.99
CA THR A 316 -3.24 47.26 -12.91
C THR A 316 -3.19 45.76 -13.22
N LEU A 317 -2.42 45.35 -14.23
CA LEU A 317 -2.25 43.93 -14.55
C LEU A 317 -1.57 43.16 -13.42
N LEU A 318 -0.52 43.73 -12.83
CA LEU A 318 0.19 43.13 -11.70
C LEU A 318 -0.72 43.02 -10.47
N GLN A 319 -1.58 44.01 -10.24
CA GLN A 319 -2.55 44.01 -9.15
C GLN A 319 -3.62 42.92 -9.33
N ASP A 320 -4.11 42.71 -10.56
CA ASP A 320 -5.06 41.65 -10.87
C ASP A 320 -4.42 40.26 -10.76
N GLU A 321 -3.17 40.10 -11.19
CA GLU A 321 -2.41 38.86 -11.04
C GLU A 321 -2.17 38.54 -9.56
N TYR A 322 -1.79 39.54 -8.76
CA TYR A 322 -1.66 39.39 -7.30
C TYR A 322 -2.97 38.94 -6.65
N ARG A 323 -4.11 39.51 -7.08
CA ARG A 323 -5.44 39.11 -6.58
C ARG A 323 -5.78 37.67 -6.95
N ARG A 324 -5.43 37.24 -8.16
CA ARG A 324 -5.60 35.86 -8.61
C ARG A 324 -4.76 34.89 -7.79
N LEU A 325 -3.50 35.23 -7.52
CA LEU A 325 -2.62 34.43 -6.68
C LEU A 325 -3.13 34.32 -5.23
N GLN A 326 -3.67 35.41 -4.65
CA GLN A 326 -4.30 35.35 -3.34
C GLN A 326 -5.51 34.40 -3.30
N MET A 327 -6.37 34.43 -4.33
CA MET A 327 -7.51 33.50 -4.41
C MET A 327 -7.05 32.04 -4.51
N LEU A 328 -5.96 31.80 -5.25
CA LEU A 328 -5.38 30.46 -5.39
C LEU A 328 -4.71 29.99 -4.08
N GLU A 329 -4.04 30.89 -3.35
CA GLU A 329 -3.48 30.62 -2.02
C GLU A 329 -4.56 30.23 -1.02
N VAL A 330 -5.71 30.94 -1.01
CA VAL A 330 -6.86 30.60 -0.17
C VAL A 330 -7.43 29.23 -0.56
N GLY A 331 -7.59 28.95 -1.86
CA GLY A 331 -8.06 27.65 -2.33
C GLY A 331 -7.13 26.49 -1.96
N LEU A 332 -5.81 26.69 -2.01
CA LEU A 332 -4.83 25.71 -1.57
C LEU A 332 -4.86 25.51 -0.05
N LYS A 333 -5.03 26.58 0.74
CA LYS A 333 -5.21 26.48 2.20
C LYS A 333 -6.45 25.67 2.57
N ASP A 334 -7.56 25.86 1.85
CA ASP A 334 -8.78 25.07 2.04
C ASP A 334 -8.58 23.59 1.67
N GLN A 335 -7.74 23.29 0.68
CA GLN A 335 -7.39 21.89 0.35
C GLN A 335 -6.47 21.27 1.42
N VAL A 336 -5.46 22.00 1.89
CA VAL A 336 -4.55 21.54 2.94
C VAL A 336 -5.34 21.21 4.21
N THR A 337 -6.24 22.08 4.65
CA THR A 337 -7.08 21.83 5.83
C THR A 337 -7.98 20.60 5.66
N LYS A 338 -8.56 20.38 4.47
CA LYS A 338 -9.31 19.14 4.18
C LYS A 338 -8.46 17.88 4.28
N TYR A 339 -7.22 17.92 3.78
CA TYR A 339 -6.31 16.78 3.88
C TYR A 339 -5.82 16.58 5.32
N GLU A 340 -5.58 17.65 6.08
CA GLU A 340 -5.27 17.56 7.52
C GLU A 340 -6.40 16.89 8.30
N ASP A 341 -7.66 17.29 8.06
CA ASP A 341 -8.84 16.64 8.65
C ASP A 341 -8.94 15.16 8.27
N GLN A 342 -8.63 14.80 7.02
CA GLN A 342 -8.65 13.41 6.55
C GLN A 342 -7.56 12.59 7.22
N VAL A 343 -6.34 13.12 7.34
CA VAL A 343 -5.23 12.48 8.05
C VAL A 343 -5.58 12.29 9.52
N GLN A 344 -6.21 13.26 10.16
CA GLN A 344 -6.65 13.15 11.54
C GLN A 344 -7.69 12.04 11.71
N ARG A 345 -8.69 11.94 10.82
CA ARG A 345 -9.67 10.85 10.85
C ARG A 345 -9.01 9.48 10.66
N LEU A 346 -8.10 9.35 9.69
CA LEU A 346 -7.37 8.10 9.47
C LEU A 346 -6.52 7.73 10.69
N SER A 347 -5.90 8.70 11.36
CA SER A 347 -5.13 8.47 12.57
C SER A 347 -5.99 7.93 13.73
N MET A 348 -7.24 8.40 13.85
CA MET A 348 -8.19 7.88 14.84
C MET A 348 -8.62 6.44 14.51
N VAL A 349 -8.90 6.13 13.25
CA VAL A 349 -9.24 4.76 12.81
C VAL A 349 -8.09 3.80 13.03
N ILE A 350 -6.85 4.22 12.77
CA ILE A 350 -5.66 3.41 13.05
C ILE A 350 -5.54 3.13 14.55
N ALA A 351 -5.71 4.15 15.40
CA ALA A 351 -5.65 3.98 16.85
C ALA A 351 -6.76 3.04 17.38
N GLU A 352 -7.97 3.11 16.81
CA GLU A 352 -9.07 2.19 17.12
C GLU A 352 -8.71 0.75 16.75
N LYS A 353 -8.22 0.53 15.52
CA LYS A 353 -7.81 -0.80 15.05
C LYS A 353 -6.61 -1.37 15.81
N GLU A 354 -5.67 -0.54 16.25
CA GLU A 354 -4.59 -0.98 17.12
C GLU A 354 -5.08 -1.44 18.50
N ASN A 355 -6.13 -0.80 19.04
CA ASN A 355 -6.73 -1.21 20.30
C ASN A 355 -7.53 -2.52 20.14
N GLU A 356 -8.25 -2.68 19.04
CA GLU A 356 -8.94 -3.93 18.69
C GLU A 356 -7.94 -5.09 18.56
N LEU A 357 -6.84 -4.90 17.83
CA LEU A 357 -5.76 -5.89 17.72
C LEU A 357 -5.11 -6.23 19.07
N LYS A 358 -4.97 -5.26 19.98
CA LYS A 358 -4.47 -5.53 21.34
C LYS A 358 -5.47 -6.37 22.13
N PHE A 359 -6.76 -6.09 22.01
CA PHE A 359 -7.81 -6.86 22.65
C PHE A 359 -7.85 -8.31 22.14
N GLU A 360 -7.82 -8.52 20.83
CA GLU A 360 -7.75 -9.86 20.22
C GLU A 360 -6.49 -10.63 20.64
N ARG A 361 -5.33 -9.97 20.70
CA ARG A 361 -4.10 -10.60 21.19
C ARG A 361 -4.23 -11.04 22.65
N ASN A 362 -4.88 -10.24 23.48
CA ASN A 362 -5.12 -10.60 24.87
C ASN A 362 -6.08 -11.79 24.98
N GLN A 363 -7.18 -11.80 24.24
CA GLN A 363 -8.09 -12.96 24.18
C GLN A 363 -7.37 -14.22 23.69
N LYS A 364 -6.57 -14.12 22.64
CA LYS A 364 -5.80 -15.25 22.12
C LYS A 364 -4.82 -15.80 23.15
N ASN A 365 -4.16 -14.92 23.91
CA ASN A 365 -3.26 -15.34 24.97
C ASN A 365 -4.00 -16.00 26.14
N GLU A 366 -5.19 -15.50 26.48
CA GLU A 366 -6.05 -16.08 27.50
C GLU A 366 -6.55 -17.47 27.07
N LEU A 367 -7.08 -17.59 25.85
CA LEU A 367 -7.48 -18.87 25.25
C LEU A 367 -6.32 -19.87 25.21
N LYS A 368 -5.12 -19.42 24.80
CA LYS A 368 -3.93 -20.27 24.81
C LYS A 368 -3.58 -20.74 26.22
N SER A 369 -3.62 -19.85 27.23
CA SER A 369 -3.40 -20.25 28.62
C SER A 369 -4.45 -21.24 29.12
N THR A 370 -5.72 -21.10 28.71
CA THR A 370 -6.76 -22.07 29.08
C THR A 370 -6.56 -23.42 28.38
N LEU A 371 -6.13 -23.42 27.13
CA LEU A 371 -5.81 -24.64 26.38
C LEU A 371 -4.62 -25.36 27.02
N ASP A 372 -3.54 -24.64 27.34
CA ASP A 372 -2.36 -25.20 28.00
C ASP A 372 -2.74 -25.81 29.38
N GLN A 373 -3.63 -25.15 30.14
CA GLN A 373 -4.18 -25.71 31.38
C GLN A 373 -5.02 -26.97 31.14
N GLN A 374 -5.88 -26.97 30.13
CA GLN A 374 -6.68 -28.14 29.79
C GLN A 374 -5.79 -29.32 29.36
N GLU A 375 -4.78 -29.09 28.53
CA GLU A 375 -3.80 -30.11 28.15
C GLU A 375 -3.07 -30.68 29.38
N GLU A 376 -2.63 -29.82 30.30
CA GLU A 376 -1.98 -30.27 31.54
C GLU A 376 -2.93 -31.12 32.41
N THR A 377 -4.20 -30.73 32.53
CA THR A 377 -5.20 -31.56 33.24
C THR A 377 -5.43 -32.89 32.54
N LEU A 378 -5.47 -32.92 31.22
CA LEU A 378 -5.71 -34.13 30.43
C LEU A 378 -4.53 -35.09 30.53
N ILE A 379 -3.30 -34.57 30.56
CA ILE A 379 -2.08 -35.35 30.85
C ILE A 379 -2.16 -35.96 32.24
N LYS A 380 -2.49 -35.18 33.28
CA LYS A 380 -2.65 -35.68 34.65
C LYS A 380 -3.72 -36.76 34.75
N HIS A 381 -4.87 -36.58 34.09
CA HIS A 381 -5.92 -37.60 34.04
C HIS A 381 -5.47 -38.87 33.32
N LYS A 382 -4.74 -38.74 32.21
CA LYS A 382 -4.17 -39.88 31.47
C LYS A 382 -3.17 -40.65 32.32
N GLU A 383 -2.30 -39.96 33.06
CA GLU A 383 -1.34 -40.57 33.99
C GLU A 383 -2.05 -41.29 35.13
N SER A 384 -3.05 -40.65 35.76
CA SER A 384 -3.87 -41.27 36.81
C SER A 384 -4.58 -42.52 36.31
N PHE A 385 -5.19 -42.47 35.12
CA PHE A 385 -5.89 -43.61 34.53
C PHE A 385 -4.91 -44.74 34.15
N SER A 386 -3.74 -44.39 33.62
CA SER A 386 -2.66 -45.37 33.35
C SER A 386 -2.18 -46.06 34.63
N GLN A 387 -2.06 -45.32 35.73
CA GLN A 387 -1.67 -45.87 37.03
C GLN A 387 -2.78 -46.77 37.61
N GLU A 388 -4.04 -46.37 37.49
CA GLU A 388 -5.18 -47.17 37.95
C GLU A 388 -5.33 -48.47 37.16
N THR A 389 -5.25 -48.40 35.82
CA THR A 389 -5.30 -49.58 34.95
C THR A 389 -4.13 -50.52 35.22
N LYS A 390 -2.92 -50.00 35.44
CA LYS A 390 -1.77 -50.81 35.87
C LYS A 390 -2.04 -51.49 37.22
N GLY A 391 -2.58 -50.77 38.20
CA GLY A 391 -2.93 -51.34 39.51
C GLY A 391 -4.06 -52.37 39.46
N VAL A 392 -5.01 -52.25 38.53
CA VAL A 392 -6.01 -53.29 38.26
C VAL A 392 -5.36 -54.51 37.61
N MET A 393 -4.49 -54.30 36.63
CA MET A 393 -3.79 -55.39 35.94
C MET A 393 -2.87 -56.18 36.89
N ASP A 394 -2.12 -55.49 37.75
CA ASP A 394 -1.25 -56.13 38.75
C ASP A 394 -2.08 -56.97 39.74
N ARG A 395 -3.25 -56.48 40.17
CA ARG A 395 -4.18 -57.24 41.02
C ARG A 395 -4.75 -58.47 40.30
N LEU A 396 -5.06 -58.34 39.01
CA LEU A 396 -5.54 -59.45 38.19
C LEU A 396 -4.45 -60.52 38.00
N ILE A 397 -3.20 -60.10 37.74
CA ILE A 397 -2.04 -60.99 37.63
C ILE A 397 -1.85 -61.75 38.95
N GLN A 398 -1.82 -61.04 40.09
CA GLN A 398 -1.70 -61.68 41.41
C GLN A 398 -2.84 -62.66 41.69
N SER A 399 -4.08 -62.31 41.37
CA SER A 399 -5.23 -63.21 41.50
C SER A 399 -5.04 -64.48 40.65
N LYS A 400 -4.56 -64.33 39.42
CA LYS A 400 -4.32 -65.47 38.51
C LYS A 400 -3.14 -66.33 38.95
N GLU A 401 -2.09 -65.73 39.51
CA GLU A 401 -0.97 -66.46 40.10
C GLU A 401 -1.41 -67.30 41.30
N ILE A 402 -2.28 -66.76 42.17
CA ILE A 402 -2.86 -67.49 43.30
C ILE A 402 -3.73 -68.65 42.80
N GLU A 403 -4.60 -68.42 41.81
CA GLU A 403 -5.40 -69.49 41.20
C GLU A 403 -4.51 -70.58 40.59
N LEU A 404 -3.44 -70.20 39.91
CA LEU A 404 -2.50 -71.14 39.27
C LEU A 404 -1.75 -71.97 40.33
N LEU A 405 -1.36 -71.35 41.44
CA LEU A 405 -0.76 -72.04 42.58
C LEU A 405 -1.73 -73.07 43.17
N ALA A 406 -2.98 -72.68 43.41
CA ALA A 406 -4.02 -73.58 43.93
C ALA A 406 -4.29 -74.76 42.98
N ILE A 407 -4.32 -74.52 41.67
CA ILE A 407 -4.44 -75.58 40.65
C ILE A 407 -3.23 -76.51 40.71
N LYS A 408 -2.01 -75.97 40.84
CA LYS A 408 -0.79 -76.75 40.91
C LYS A 408 -0.75 -77.65 42.15
N ASP A 409 -1.15 -77.12 43.30
CA ASP A 409 -1.28 -77.88 44.55
C ASP A 409 -2.33 -78.99 44.42
N HIS A 410 -3.47 -78.69 43.81
CA HIS A 410 -4.52 -79.70 43.54
C HIS A 410 -4.04 -80.79 42.57
N CYS A 411 -3.30 -80.44 41.52
CA CYS A 411 -2.68 -81.41 40.62
C CYS A 411 -1.65 -82.28 41.35
N HIS A 412 -0.90 -81.72 42.30
CA HIS A 412 0.05 -82.49 43.09
C HIS A 412 -0.66 -83.51 43.99
N GLU A 413 -1.73 -83.09 44.65
CA GLU A 413 -2.58 -83.95 45.48
C GLU A 413 -3.20 -85.09 44.66
N LEU A 414 -3.73 -84.78 43.46
CA LEU A 414 -4.23 -85.78 42.51
C LEU A 414 -3.14 -86.77 42.08
N SER A 415 -1.90 -86.29 41.88
CA SER A 415 -0.76 -87.14 41.54
C SER A 415 -0.38 -88.06 42.70
N GLU A 416 -0.41 -87.60 43.95
CA GLU A 416 -0.18 -88.45 45.13
C GLU A 416 -1.28 -89.49 45.29
N GLN A 417 -2.54 -89.11 45.09
CA GLN A 417 -3.67 -90.05 45.09
C GLN A 417 -3.52 -91.11 44.01
N LEU A 418 -3.09 -90.73 42.79
CA LEU A 418 -2.78 -91.67 41.71
C LEU A 418 -1.63 -92.61 42.07
N GLU A 419 -0.59 -92.12 42.73
CA GLU A 419 0.53 -92.96 43.17
C GLU A 419 0.09 -93.96 44.24
N HIS A 420 -0.74 -93.54 45.20
CA HIS A 420 -1.31 -94.44 46.20
C HIS A 420 -2.21 -95.50 45.54
N LYS A 421 -3.08 -95.09 44.60
CA LYS A 421 -3.92 -96.03 43.86
C LYS A 421 -3.09 -97.00 43.02
N ASN A 422 -1.97 -96.55 42.44
CA ASN A 422 -1.05 -97.43 41.72
C ASN A 422 -0.34 -98.42 42.67
N LYS A 423 -0.01 -98.02 43.90
CA LYS A 423 0.51 -98.93 44.94
C LYS A 423 -0.55 -99.95 45.34
N ASP A 424 -1.81 -99.53 45.50
CA ASP A 424 -2.93 -100.44 45.79
C ASP A 424 -3.15 -101.42 44.63
N ILE A 425 -3.08 -100.96 43.38
CA ILE A 425 -3.17 -101.80 42.18
C ILE A 425 -2.03 -102.82 42.16
N LYS A 426 -0.78 -102.41 42.40
CA LYS A 426 0.35 -103.35 42.48
C LYS A 426 0.17 -104.37 43.60
N PHE A 427 -0.31 -103.95 44.77
CA PHE A 427 -0.60 -104.85 45.87
C PHE A 427 -1.71 -105.86 45.51
N LEU A 428 -2.76 -105.41 44.82
CA LEU A 428 -3.81 -106.27 44.28
C LEU A 428 -3.30 -107.21 43.19
N GLU A 429 -2.41 -106.76 42.31
CA GLU A 429 -1.76 -107.58 41.29
C GLU A 429 -0.87 -108.66 41.93
N ASP A 430 -0.14 -108.33 42.98
CA ASP A 430 0.68 -109.30 43.74
C ASP A 430 -0.20 -110.31 44.48
N GLN A 431 -1.31 -109.86 45.09
CA GLN A 431 -2.31 -110.77 45.65
C GLN A 431 -2.92 -111.67 44.58
N TYR A 432 -3.23 -111.12 43.41
CA TYR A 432 -3.79 -111.87 42.30
C TYR A 432 -2.80 -112.91 41.78
N ARG A 433 -1.51 -112.57 41.63
CA ARG A 433 -0.46 -113.54 41.28
C ARG A 433 -0.30 -114.64 42.32
N LYS A 434 -0.41 -114.29 43.60
CA LYS A 434 -0.37 -115.26 44.70
C LYS A 434 -1.57 -116.21 44.62
N LEU A 435 -2.77 -115.67 44.46
CA LEU A 435 -3.99 -116.46 44.23
C LEU A 435 -3.90 -117.30 42.96
N GLU A 436 -3.29 -116.80 41.90
CA GLU A 436 -3.14 -117.52 40.64
C GLU A 436 -2.14 -118.67 40.78
N SER A 437 -1.06 -118.48 41.54
CA SER A 437 -0.13 -119.56 41.89
C SER A 437 -0.76 -120.62 42.81
N GLU A 438 -1.61 -120.19 43.76
CA GLU A 438 -2.42 -121.09 44.59
C GLU A 438 -3.47 -121.82 43.74
N HIS A 439 -4.08 -121.15 42.75
CA HIS A 439 -5.00 -121.77 41.81
C HIS A 439 -4.28 -122.74 40.86
N ARG A 440 -3.04 -122.45 40.43
CA ARG A 440 -2.22 -123.39 39.65
C ARG A 440 -1.81 -124.60 40.48
N ALA A 441 -1.48 -124.42 41.76
CA ALA A 441 -1.20 -125.53 42.69
C ALA A 441 -2.46 -126.36 42.97
N ALA A 442 -3.61 -125.72 43.22
CA ALA A 442 -4.90 -126.38 43.41
C ALA A 442 -5.39 -127.07 42.12
N LYS A 443 -5.08 -126.51 40.94
CA LYS A 443 -5.38 -127.11 39.64
C LYS A 443 -4.50 -128.32 39.37
N PHE A 444 -3.23 -128.30 39.78
CA PHE A 444 -2.31 -129.46 39.71
C PHE A 444 -2.72 -130.57 40.70
N ASP A 445 -3.16 -130.21 41.91
CA ASP A 445 -3.72 -131.16 42.89
C ASP A 445 -5.11 -131.70 42.49
N LEU A 446 -5.90 -130.93 41.73
CA LEU A 446 -7.14 -131.37 41.10
C LEU A 446 -6.88 -132.25 39.88
N GLU A 447 -5.87 -131.98 39.06
CA GLU A 447 -5.51 -132.75 37.86
C GLU A 447 -4.96 -134.15 38.21
N ILE A 448 -4.40 -134.32 39.42
CA ILE A 448 -4.04 -135.64 40.00
C ILE A 448 -5.26 -136.39 40.58
N LYS A 449 -6.30 -135.69 41.04
CA LYS A 449 -7.56 -136.30 41.55
C LYS A 449 -8.65 -136.47 40.49
N GLN A 450 -8.48 -135.92 39.29
CA GLN A 450 -9.48 -135.89 38.21
C GLN A 450 -9.14 -136.83 37.04
N LYS A 451 -8.47 -137.96 37.35
CA LYS A 451 -8.38 -139.16 36.48
C LYS A 451 -9.25 -140.34 36.96
N HIS A 452 -10.12 -140.09 37.94
CA HIS A 452 -11.22 -140.97 38.32
C HIS A 452 -12.50 -140.15 38.51
N LEU A 453 -13.58 -140.62 37.88
CA LEU A 453 -14.97 -140.15 37.97
C LEU A 453 -15.38 -139.03 37.00
N SER A 454 -15.79 -139.54 35.85
CA SER A 454 -16.64 -138.96 34.82
C SER A 454 -18.04 -138.58 35.31
N LYS A 455 -18.66 -137.67 34.54
CA LYS A 455 -20.11 -137.39 34.39
C LYS A 455 -20.82 -136.74 35.58
N LYS A 456 -21.30 -135.49 35.40
CA LYS A 456 -22.72 -135.14 35.11
C LYS A 456 -23.07 -133.69 35.46
N ARG A 457 -23.61 -132.98 34.46
CA ARG A 457 -24.60 -131.86 34.47
C ARG A 457 -24.23 -130.48 35.05
N GLU A 458 -24.15 -129.54 34.11
CA GLU A 458 -24.94 -128.30 33.99
C GLU A 458 -26.10 -128.10 35.00
N LEU A 459 -26.11 -126.94 35.67
CA LEU A 459 -27.27 -126.06 35.73
C LEU A 459 -26.88 -124.65 36.20
N GLU A 460 -27.42 -123.65 35.49
CA GLU A 460 -27.44 -122.22 35.80
C GLU A 460 -28.05 -121.90 37.17
N SER A 461 -27.64 -120.78 37.79
CA SER A 461 -28.58 -119.74 38.26
C SER A 461 -27.88 -118.53 38.90
N ARG A 462 -28.54 -117.36 38.72
CA ARG A 462 -28.70 -116.20 39.63
C ARG A 462 -27.83 -114.93 39.46
N ILE A 463 -28.60 -113.87 39.16
CA ILE A 463 -28.40 -112.41 39.18
C ILE A 463 -28.14 -111.90 40.63
N PRO A 464 -27.56 -110.70 40.85
CA PRO A 464 -28.44 -109.55 41.13
C PRO A 464 -28.03 -108.20 40.52
N TYR A 465 -29.05 -107.36 40.34
CA TYR A 465 -29.10 -105.93 40.04
C TYR A 465 -28.10 -105.05 40.80
N THR A 466 -27.66 -103.96 40.15
CA THR A 466 -27.63 -102.62 40.77
C THR A 466 -28.01 -101.55 39.75
N GLU A 467 -29.31 -101.23 39.67
CA GLU A 467 -29.80 -99.92 39.27
C GLU A 467 -29.31 -98.89 40.30
N GLY A 468 -28.52 -97.91 39.89
CA GLY A 468 -28.03 -96.91 40.84
C GLY A 468 -27.36 -95.67 40.27
N ASN A 469 -27.21 -95.53 38.95
CA ASN A 469 -26.44 -94.39 38.38
C ASN A 469 -27.21 -93.51 37.39
N ASN A 470 -28.47 -93.81 37.06
CA ASN A 470 -29.22 -92.97 36.11
C ASN A 470 -29.65 -91.63 36.72
N ARG A 471 -29.94 -91.54 38.03
CA ARG A 471 -30.32 -90.25 38.66
C ARG A 471 -29.18 -89.23 38.71
N LYS A 472 -27.93 -89.68 38.87
CA LYS A 472 -26.76 -88.79 38.95
C LYS A 472 -26.35 -88.27 37.56
N ILE A 473 -26.50 -89.11 36.54
CA ILE A 473 -26.29 -88.72 35.14
C ILE A 473 -27.41 -87.79 34.68
N GLU A 474 -28.66 -88.07 35.07
CA GLU A 474 -29.81 -87.22 34.74
C GLU A 474 -29.74 -85.86 35.45
N SER A 475 -29.34 -85.81 36.73
CA SER A 475 -29.13 -84.52 37.43
C SER A 475 -27.98 -83.71 36.85
N MET A 476 -26.89 -84.38 36.42
CA MET A 476 -25.75 -83.72 35.80
C MET A 476 -26.08 -83.21 34.39
N TYR A 477 -26.91 -83.94 33.64
CA TYR A 477 -27.41 -83.50 32.33
C TYR A 477 -28.36 -82.30 32.46
N ILE A 478 -29.22 -82.27 33.49
CA ILE A 478 -30.09 -81.13 33.80
C ILE A 478 -29.25 -79.89 34.17
N GLN A 479 -28.25 -80.04 35.04
CA GLN A 479 -27.35 -78.94 35.40
C GLN A 479 -26.54 -78.43 34.21
N LEU A 480 -26.04 -79.31 33.35
CA LEU A 480 -25.33 -78.90 32.13
C LEU A 480 -26.28 -78.14 31.19
N LYS A 481 -27.51 -78.61 31.04
CA LYS A 481 -28.54 -77.96 30.22
C LYS A 481 -28.91 -76.59 30.77
N GLU A 482 -29.05 -76.45 32.10
CA GLU A 482 -29.27 -75.16 32.76
C GLU A 482 -28.09 -74.21 32.56
N GLN A 483 -26.84 -74.67 32.69
CA GLN A 483 -25.66 -73.85 32.41
C GLN A 483 -25.54 -73.44 30.95
N PHE A 484 -25.88 -74.32 30.01
CA PHE A 484 -25.92 -73.97 28.59
C PHE A 484 -27.03 -72.97 28.29
N GLN A 485 -28.19 -73.10 28.93
CA GLN A 485 -29.30 -72.15 28.80
C GLN A 485 -28.91 -70.78 29.37
N GLU A 486 -28.35 -70.73 30.58
CA GLU A 486 -27.91 -69.49 31.22
C GLU A 486 -26.80 -68.79 30.41
N LYS A 487 -25.85 -69.57 29.85
CA LYS A 487 -24.83 -69.04 28.92
C LYS A 487 -25.41 -68.57 27.60
N SER A 488 -26.42 -69.25 27.08
CA SER A 488 -27.13 -68.81 25.87
C SER A 488 -27.87 -67.49 26.14
N ASP A 489 -28.58 -67.40 27.27
CA ASP A 489 -29.35 -66.22 27.65
C ASP A 489 -28.44 -65.01 27.94
N THR A 490 -27.27 -65.23 28.56
CA THR A 490 -26.26 -64.17 28.77
C THR A 490 -25.58 -63.76 27.47
N LEU A 491 -25.33 -64.69 26.54
CA LEU A 491 -24.84 -64.38 25.20
C LEU A 491 -25.87 -63.54 24.41
N ASP A 492 -27.15 -63.87 24.51
CA ASP A 492 -28.21 -63.13 23.83
C ASP A 492 -28.41 -61.74 24.44
N LYS A 493 -28.33 -61.60 25.77
CA LYS A 493 -28.32 -60.28 26.43
C LYS A 493 -27.11 -59.44 26.03
N THR A 494 -25.91 -60.01 26.04
CA THR A 494 -24.70 -59.29 25.61
C THR A 494 -24.74 -58.93 24.13
N ARG A 495 -25.34 -59.76 23.26
CA ARG A 495 -25.60 -59.40 21.86
C ARG A 495 -26.58 -58.24 21.76
N GLN A 496 -27.67 -58.24 22.52
CA GLN A 496 -28.62 -57.12 22.53
C GLN A 496 -27.95 -55.83 23.01
N GLU A 497 -27.17 -55.87 24.08
CA GLU A 497 -26.40 -54.72 24.57
C GLU A 497 -25.38 -54.23 23.54
N LEU A 498 -24.70 -55.14 22.84
CA LEU A 498 -23.75 -54.81 21.77
C LEU A 498 -24.46 -54.15 20.58
N PHE A 499 -25.64 -54.64 20.20
CA PHE A 499 -26.46 -54.00 19.17
C PHE A 499 -26.91 -52.59 19.57
N VAL A 500 -27.40 -52.41 20.81
CA VAL A 500 -27.83 -51.08 21.31
C VAL A 500 -26.66 -50.10 21.39
N THR A 501 -25.50 -50.54 21.89
CA THR A 501 -24.30 -49.69 21.96
C THR A 501 -23.77 -49.35 20.56
N GLN A 502 -23.81 -50.30 19.62
CA GLN A 502 -23.42 -50.06 18.24
C GLN A 502 -24.38 -49.08 17.55
N GLU A 503 -25.69 -49.18 17.78
CA GLU A 503 -26.69 -48.25 17.27
C GLU A 503 -26.51 -46.83 17.86
N GLN A 504 -26.24 -46.73 19.17
CA GLN A 504 -25.93 -45.46 19.83
C GLN A 504 -24.66 -44.81 19.25
N LEU A 505 -23.60 -45.59 19.05
CA LEU A 505 -22.35 -45.10 18.46
C LEU A 505 -22.59 -44.58 17.04
N LEU A 506 -23.37 -45.31 16.25
CA LEU A 506 -23.72 -44.92 14.87
C LEU A 506 -24.56 -43.63 14.86
N SER A 507 -25.49 -43.47 15.81
CA SER A 507 -26.27 -42.24 15.97
C SER A 507 -25.41 -41.03 16.34
N LEU A 508 -24.43 -41.20 17.25
CA LEU A 508 -23.48 -40.15 17.64
C LEU A 508 -22.52 -39.78 16.51
N GLN A 509 -22.06 -40.77 15.73
CA GLN A 509 -21.25 -40.51 14.53
C GLN A 509 -22.04 -39.69 13.52
N LYS A 510 -23.31 -40.06 13.27
CA LYS A 510 -24.17 -39.31 12.36
C LYS A 510 -24.44 -37.90 12.86
N GLU A 511 -24.66 -37.71 14.16
CA GLU A 511 -24.83 -36.37 14.75
C GLU A 511 -23.55 -35.51 14.64
N LEU A 512 -22.37 -36.12 14.80
CA LEU A 512 -21.08 -35.44 14.59
C LEU A 512 -20.87 -35.08 13.11
N GLU A 513 -21.19 -35.96 12.19
CA GLU A 513 -21.13 -35.69 10.75
C GLU A 513 -22.12 -34.58 10.36
N GLU A 514 -23.35 -34.61 10.87
CA GLU A 514 -24.33 -33.56 10.66
C GLU A 514 -23.86 -32.23 11.26
N LYS A 515 -23.26 -32.23 12.46
CA LYS A 515 -22.64 -31.02 13.03
C LYS A 515 -21.49 -30.50 12.18
N GLN A 516 -20.62 -31.37 11.66
CA GLN A 516 -19.53 -30.96 10.77
C GLN A 516 -20.01 -30.43 9.42
N ILE A 517 -21.15 -30.90 8.92
CA ILE A 517 -21.70 -30.47 7.63
C ILE A 517 -22.52 -29.17 7.78
N TYR A 518 -23.27 -29.02 8.87
CA TYR A 518 -24.28 -27.96 9.00
C TYR A 518 -23.96 -26.89 10.05
N GLN A 519 -23.05 -27.12 11.00
CA GLN A 519 -22.59 -26.03 11.86
C GLN A 519 -21.54 -25.22 11.12
N GLN A 520 -21.94 -24.02 10.71
CA GLN A 520 -20.99 -22.98 10.36
C GLN A 520 -20.04 -22.80 11.53
N THR A 521 -18.75 -22.87 11.27
CA THR A 521 -17.75 -22.59 12.30
C THR A 521 -17.90 -21.14 12.76
N GLU A 522 -17.48 -20.84 13.98
CA GLU A 522 -17.50 -19.47 14.51
C GLU A 522 -16.72 -18.51 13.59
N GLU A 523 -15.65 -19.01 12.96
CA GLU A 523 -14.90 -18.30 11.91
C GLU A 523 -15.74 -18.03 10.64
N GLU A 524 -16.57 -18.98 10.21
CA GLU A 524 -17.46 -18.78 9.05
C GLU A 524 -18.58 -17.78 9.34
N LEU A 525 -19.11 -17.77 10.57
CA LEU A 525 -20.08 -16.77 11.03
C LEU A 525 -19.46 -15.37 11.06
N LEU A 526 -18.25 -15.22 11.62
CA LEU A 526 -17.50 -13.97 11.61
C LEU A 526 -17.21 -13.51 10.18
N LEU A 527 -16.77 -14.41 9.30
CA LEU A 527 -16.50 -14.09 7.90
C LEU A 527 -17.79 -13.69 7.16
N GLN A 528 -18.92 -14.31 7.48
CA GLN A 528 -20.23 -13.96 6.91
C GLN A 528 -20.70 -12.58 7.41
N GLU A 529 -20.45 -12.25 8.68
CA GLU A 529 -20.72 -10.92 9.24
C GLU A 529 -19.84 -9.85 8.58
N GLU A 530 -18.54 -10.10 8.42
CA GLU A 530 -17.63 -9.22 7.69
C GLU A 530 -18.05 -9.06 6.22
N LEU A 531 -18.42 -10.14 5.54
CA LEU A 531 -18.93 -10.09 4.16
C LEU A 531 -20.17 -9.22 4.04
N ASN A 532 -21.12 -9.38 4.97
CA ASN A 532 -22.33 -8.56 5.02
C ASN A 532 -22.02 -7.09 5.31
N PHE A 533 -21.08 -6.81 6.21
CA PHE A 533 -20.61 -5.46 6.49
C PHE A 533 -19.96 -4.83 5.26
N THR A 534 -19.06 -5.55 4.60
CA THR A 534 -18.36 -5.08 3.40
C THR A 534 -19.32 -4.86 2.23
N ALA A 535 -20.31 -5.74 2.07
CA ALA A 535 -21.38 -5.58 1.08
C ALA A 535 -22.22 -4.33 1.33
N SER A 536 -22.54 -4.04 2.61
CA SER A 536 -23.25 -2.82 2.99
C SER A 536 -22.45 -1.54 2.71
N GLU A 537 -21.14 -1.55 3.00
CA GLU A 537 -20.26 -0.43 2.67
C GLU A 537 -20.14 -0.20 1.16
N LEU A 538 -20.00 -1.27 0.38
CA LEU A 538 -20.02 -1.18 -1.09
C LEU A 538 -21.33 -0.58 -1.61
N GLU A 539 -22.47 -0.99 -1.07
CA GLU A 539 -23.77 -0.44 -1.47
C GLU A 539 -23.88 1.07 -1.15
N LYS A 540 -23.31 1.53 -0.02
CA LYS A 540 -23.27 2.97 0.32
C LYS A 540 -22.40 3.75 -0.66
N VAL A 541 -21.21 3.23 -0.97
CA VAL A 541 -20.28 3.86 -1.92
C VAL A 541 -20.89 3.92 -3.32
N GLU A 542 -21.56 2.86 -3.76
CA GLU A 542 -22.26 2.84 -5.05
C GLU A 542 -23.38 3.89 -5.11
N LYS A 543 -24.14 4.08 -4.02
CA LYS A 543 -25.14 5.16 -3.91
C LYS A 543 -24.51 6.55 -3.96
N GLN A 544 -23.38 6.76 -3.31
CA GLN A 544 -22.65 8.03 -3.37
C GLN A 544 -22.17 8.33 -4.80
N TYR A 545 -21.58 7.34 -5.48
CA TYR A 545 -21.18 7.50 -6.88
C TYR A 545 -22.36 7.82 -7.79
N HIS A 546 -23.52 7.16 -7.61
CA HIS A 546 -24.72 7.47 -8.38
C HIS A 546 -25.19 8.91 -8.13
N GLN A 547 -25.16 9.38 -6.87
CA GLN A 547 -25.49 10.77 -6.54
C GLN A 547 -24.52 11.76 -7.18
N GLU A 548 -23.21 11.53 -7.11
CA GLU A 548 -22.20 12.38 -7.76
C GLU A 548 -22.41 12.44 -9.28
N VAL A 549 -22.69 11.30 -9.90
CA VAL A 549 -22.99 11.21 -11.34
C VAL A 549 -24.26 12.00 -11.67
N ASP A 550 -25.33 11.89 -10.87
CA ASP A 550 -26.57 12.65 -11.06
C ASP A 550 -26.36 14.17 -10.88
N GLU A 551 -25.55 14.58 -9.91
CA GLU A 551 -25.16 15.97 -9.68
C GLU A 551 -24.35 16.53 -10.86
N LEU A 552 -23.39 15.76 -11.37
CA LEU A 552 -22.63 16.13 -12.58
C LEU A 552 -23.53 16.25 -13.81
N HIS A 553 -24.47 15.33 -14.01
CA HIS A 553 -25.46 15.43 -15.08
C HIS A 553 -26.34 16.69 -14.93
N ALA A 554 -26.72 17.05 -13.70
CA ALA A 554 -27.48 18.27 -13.43
C ALA A 554 -26.67 19.54 -13.75
N ILE A 555 -25.35 19.55 -13.49
CA ILE A 555 -24.46 20.65 -13.87
C ILE A 555 -24.33 20.75 -15.39
N ILE A 556 -24.10 19.62 -16.08
CA ILE A 556 -24.00 19.58 -17.55
C ILE A 556 -25.30 20.12 -18.18
N LYS A 557 -26.46 19.73 -17.65
CA LYS A 557 -27.77 20.20 -18.11
C LYS A 557 -28.02 21.69 -17.87
N LYS A 558 -27.33 22.33 -16.91
CA LYS A 558 -27.39 23.79 -16.71
C LYS A 558 -26.44 24.56 -17.62
N LEU A 559 -25.39 23.92 -18.13
CA LEU A 559 -24.39 24.52 -19.02
C LEU A 559 -24.78 24.43 -20.50
N LEU A 560 -25.57 23.43 -20.87
CA LEU A 560 -26.26 23.32 -22.17
C LEU A 560 -27.57 24.10 -22.15
#